data_AF-A0A3B0XI31-F1
#
_entry.id   AF-A0A3B0XI31-F1
#
_cell.length_a   1.000
_cell.length_b   1.000
_cell.length_c   1.000
_cell.angle_alpha   90.00
_cell.angle_beta   90.00
_cell.angle_gamma   90.00
#
_symmetry.space_group_name_H-M   'P 1'
#
loop_
_entity.id
_entity.type
_entity.pdbx_description
1 polymer ?
#
loop_
_entity_poly.entity_id
_entity_poly.type
_entity_poly.pdbx_seq_one_letter_code
_entity_poly.pdbx_strand_id
1 'polypeptide(L)'
;MKKLFKVLIWSTIVTGIFISIIYYRYFLFSPEFNQPVDALMGDISEKIDIEIPLYQVPEDAMQADRVAFSHHANDVPAAISEEHYAEEKKPVNEVDEPNVEQEMAESQTPEGGGVAMPGAEIVDSGIVDSGMADSEMSDSGVTDSQLSLSDIVSAVKDTVNETLDVFRKEREQQSEQLTTDKASALSTSELLFKARLAYWNRDLKSAESTYIKLTEMVDDPNAYGELGNLYYMQSKWKKAGDAYYHAALKLKEIKQLDQAYHLLRIIR
;
A
#
# COMPACT_ATOMS: atom_id res chain seq x y z
N MET A 1 -36.57 37.87 5.11
CA MET A 1 -35.94 36.92 6.05
C MET A 1 -35.60 35.56 5.43
N LYS A 2 -36.51 34.85 4.72
CA LYS A 2 -36.24 33.51 4.17
C LYS A 2 -35.02 33.39 3.21
N LYS A 3 -34.70 34.43 2.43
CA LYS A 3 -33.53 34.41 1.53
C LYS A 3 -32.19 34.48 2.27
N LEU A 4 -32.09 35.34 3.29
CA LEU A 4 -30.88 35.47 4.11
C LEU A 4 -30.55 34.18 4.85
N PHE A 5 -31.57 33.48 5.38
CA PHE A 5 -31.37 32.21 6.07
C PHE A 5 -30.84 31.10 5.15
N LYS A 6 -31.32 31.04 3.90
CA LYS A 6 -30.80 30.08 2.90
C LYS A 6 -29.34 30.33 2.56
N VAL A 7 -28.93 31.60 2.42
CA VAL A 7 -27.53 31.95 2.14
C VAL A 7 -26.62 31.55 3.30
N LEU A 8 -27.06 31.73 4.54
CA LEU A 8 -26.29 31.37 5.73
C LEU A 8 -26.06 29.84 5.83
N ILE A 9 -27.10 29.04 5.54
CA ILE A 9 -26.99 27.57 5.52
C ILE A 9 -26.05 27.10 4.42
N TRP A 10 -26.16 27.68 3.22
CA TRP A 10 -25.32 27.28 2.10
C TRP A 10 -23.85 27.62 2.36
N SER A 11 -23.58 28.78 2.96
CA SER A 11 -22.23 29.17 3.39
C SER A 11 -21.64 28.18 4.39
N THR A 12 -22.41 27.76 5.40
CA THR A 12 -21.92 26.84 6.44
C THR A 12 -21.63 25.44 5.90
N ILE A 13 -22.43 24.94 4.96
CA ILE A 13 -22.17 23.66 4.29
C ILE A 13 -20.86 23.71 3.49
N VAL A 14 -20.66 24.77 2.70
CA VAL A 14 -19.44 24.94 1.89
C VAL A 14 -18.21 25.05 2.79
N THR A 15 -18.29 25.83 3.88
CA THR A 15 -17.19 25.94 4.85
C THR A 15 -16.90 24.60 5.54
N GLY A 16 -17.94 23.83 5.89
CA GLY A 16 -17.78 22.51 6.50
C GLY A 16 -17.06 21.52 5.58
N ILE A 17 -17.39 21.51 4.29
CA ILE A 17 -16.70 20.68 3.28
C ILE A 17 -15.22 21.09 3.19
N PHE A 18 -14.93 22.40 3.16
CA PHE A 18 -13.55 22.90 3.11
C PHE A 18 -12.73 22.49 4.34
N ILE A 19 -13.29 22.65 5.54
CA ILE A 19 -12.64 22.25 6.79
C ILE A 19 -12.40 20.73 6.82
N SER A 20 -13.36 19.94 6.33
CA SER A 20 -13.22 18.48 6.24
C SER A 20 -12.04 18.12 5.33
N ILE A 21 -11.94 18.69 4.13
CA ILE A 21 -10.82 18.45 3.22
C ILE A 21 -9.48 18.79 3.87
N ILE A 22 -9.39 19.93 4.57
CA ILE A 22 -8.17 20.33 5.30
C ILE A 22 -7.85 19.31 6.40
N TYR A 23 -8.84 18.88 7.19
CA TYR A 23 -8.67 17.91 8.27
C TYR A 23 -8.18 16.55 7.74
N TYR A 24 -8.83 16.00 6.70
CA TYR A 24 -8.43 14.75 6.08
C TYR A 24 -7.01 14.84 5.51
N ARG A 25 -6.65 15.97 4.90
CA ARG A 25 -5.30 16.22 4.36
C ARG A 25 -4.22 16.22 5.45
N TYR A 26 -4.51 16.80 6.62
CA TYR A 26 -3.55 16.89 7.72
C TYR A 26 -3.45 15.60 8.56
N PHE A 27 -4.55 14.86 8.73
CA PHE A 27 -4.61 13.80 9.72
C PHE A 27 -4.61 12.38 9.14
N LEU A 28 -5.11 12.19 7.92
CA LEU A 28 -5.38 10.84 7.38
C LEU A 28 -4.46 10.41 6.25
N PHE A 29 -3.82 11.34 5.55
CA PHE A 29 -2.96 11.01 4.40
C PHE A 29 -1.47 11.15 4.74
N SER A 30 -0.69 10.14 4.37
CA SER A 30 0.77 10.18 4.53
C SER A 30 1.40 11.19 3.56
N PRO A 31 2.61 11.69 3.85
CA PRO A 31 3.29 12.65 2.97
C PRO A 31 3.44 12.18 1.52
N GLU A 32 3.58 10.88 1.27
CA GLU A 32 3.69 10.34 -0.10
C GLU A 32 2.39 10.48 -0.89
N PHE A 33 1.23 10.41 -0.22
CA PHE A 33 -0.07 10.57 -0.88
C PHE A 33 -0.37 12.03 -1.21
N ASN A 34 0.15 12.99 -0.43
CA ASN A 34 -0.10 14.42 -0.62
C ASN A 34 0.71 15.02 -1.78
N GLN A 35 1.87 14.44 -2.17
CA GLN A 35 2.70 14.98 -3.26
C GLN A 35 1.97 15.18 -4.61
N PRO A 36 1.26 14.17 -5.17
CA PRO A 36 0.56 14.36 -6.45
C PRO A 36 -0.61 15.35 -6.33
N VAL A 37 -1.23 15.45 -5.15
CA VAL A 37 -2.32 16.41 -4.89
C VAL A 37 -1.77 17.83 -4.79
N ASP A 38 -0.60 18.00 -4.17
CA ASP A 38 0.08 19.30 -4.05
C ASP A 38 0.53 19.83 -5.41
N ALA A 39 0.99 18.94 -6.32
CA ALA A 39 1.31 19.32 -7.70
C ALA A 39 0.07 19.84 -8.44
N LEU A 40 -1.06 19.12 -8.35
CA LEU A 40 -2.32 19.54 -8.96
C LEU A 40 -2.85 20.86 -8.36
N MET A 41 -2.70 21.06 -7.04
CA MET A 41 -3.13 22.28 -6.38
C MET A 41 -2.24 23.48 -6.71
N GLY A 42 -0.96 23.26 -7.02
CA GLY A 42 -0.07 24.30 -7.56
C GLY A 42 -0.61 24.86 -8.88
N ASP A 43 -0.98 23.99 -9.81
CA ASP A 43 -1.54 24.38 -11.11
C ASP A 43 -2.89 25.12 -10.97
N ILE A 44 -3.70 24.73 -9.99
CA ILE A 44 -4.98 25.40 -9.70
C ILE A 44 -4.75 26.76 -9.05
N SER A 45 -3.84 26.85 -8.08
CA SER A 45 -3.49 28.08 -7.35
C SER A 45 -3.01 29.17 -8.31
N GLU A 46 -2.14 28.83 -9.27
CA GLU A 46 -1.68 29.75 -10.33
C GLU A 46 -2.85 30.34 -11.12
N LYS A 47 -3.91 29.55 -11.30
CA LYS A 47 -5.06 29.92 -12.13
C LYS A 47 -6.11 30.75 -11.40
N ILE A 48 -6.18 30.66 -10.07
CA ILE A 48 -7.20 31.34 -9.25
C ILE A 48 -6.66 32.50 -8.42
N ASP A 49 -5.36 32.81 -8.50
CA ASP A 49 -4.69 33.89 -7.74
C ASP A 49 -4.98 33.82 -6.23
N ILE A 50 -5.05 32.60 -5.71
CA ILE A 50 -5.22 32.30 -4.29
C ILE A 50 -4.04 31.42 -3.88
N GLU A 51 -3.20 31.94 -2.97
CA GLU A 51 -2.15 31.15 -2.34
C GLU A 51 -2.76 30.06 -1.46
N ILE A 52 -2.60 28.81 -1.88
CA ILE A 52 -2.97 27.65 -1.07
C ILE A 52 -1.71 27.22 -0.31
N PRO A 53 -1.72 27.17 1.04
CA PRO A 53 -0.55 26.78 1.80
C PRO A 53 -0.12 25.35 1.44
N LEU A 54 1.15 25.19 1.08
CA LEU A 54 1.78 23.89 0.86
C LEU A 54 1.88 23.13 2.18
N TYR A 55 1.73 21.80 2.10
CA TYR A 55 1.94 20.94 3.24
C TYR A 55 3.44 20.91 3.58
N GLN A 56 3.79 21.47 4.74
CA GLN A 56 5.15 21.36 5.28
C GLN A 56 5.19 20.16 6.21
N VAL A 57 5.95 19.13 5.83
CA VAL A 57 6.22 17.99 6.72
C VAL A 57 7.00 18.54 7.92
N PRO A 58 6.50 18.38 9.17
CA PRO A 58 7.25 18.77 10.35
C PRO A 58 8.59 18.00 10.39
N GLU A 59 9.72 18.70 10.51
CA GLU A 59 11.06 18.07 10.55
C GLU A 59 11.16 16.97 11.62
N ASP A 60 10.44 17.15 12.73
CA ASP A 60 10.40 16.23 13.87
C ASP A 60 9.73 14.90 13.51
N ALA A 61 8.75 14.90 12.60
CA ALA A 61 8.08 13.69 12.12
C ALA A 61 9.00 12.81 11.26
N MET A 62 9.96 13.41 10.56
CA MET A 62 10.97 12.66 9.80
C MET A 62 12.07 12.06 10.69
N GLN A 63 12.26 12.59 11.91
CA GLN A 63 13.25 12.06 12.85
C GLN A 63 12.72 10.89 13.69
N ALA A 64 11.43 10.91 14.05
CA ALA A 64 10.82 9.83 14.84
C ALA A 64 10.89 8.46 14.13
N ASP A 65 10.71 8.45 12.81
CA ASP A 65 10.79 7.23 11.99
C ASP A 65 12.24 6.70 11.86
N ARG A 66 13.23 7.60 11.91
CA ARG A 66 14.67 7.23 11.90
C ARG A 66 15.15 6.67 13.24
N VAL A 67 14.62 7.16 14.36
CA VAL A 67 15.04 6.72 15.71
C VAL A 67 14.43 5.36 16.07
N ALA A 68 13.24 5.03 15.58
CA ALA A 68 12.63 3.71 15.80
C ALA A 68 13.43 2.55 15.14
N PHE A 69 14.22 2.84 14.09
CA PHE A 69 14.98 1.84 13.34
C PHE A 69 16.43 1.62 13.81
N SER A 70 17.03 2.57 14.55
CA SER A 70 18.44 2.45 14.97
C SER A 70 18.67 1.47 16.13
N HIS A 71 17.61 1.11 16.87
CA HIS A 71 17.71 0.20 18.01
C HIS A 71 17.62 -1.29 17.66
N HIS A 72 17.47 -1.68 16.39
CA HIS A 72 17.34 -3.10 16.00
C HIS A 72 18.42 -3.64 15.07
N ALA A 73 19.42 -2.83 14.70
CA ALA A 73 20.50 -3.25 13.81
C ALA A 73 21.63 -4.05 14.48
N ASN A 74 21.59 -4.26 15.81
CA ASN A 74 22.68 -4.90 16.56
C ASN A 74 22.42 -6.37 16.96
N ASP A 75 21.23 -6.93 16.67
CA ASP A 75 20.87 -8.30 17.08
C ASP A 75 20.60 -9.23 15.89
N VAL A 76 21.53 -9.29 14.92
CA VAL A 76 21.52 -10.35 13.89
C VAL A 76 22.66 -11.33 14.16
N PRO A 77 22.38 -12.59 14.56
CA PRO A 77 23.40 -13.60 14.70
C PRO A 77 23.98 -13.97 13.33
N ALA A 78 25.31 -13.85 13.22
CA ALA A 78 26.09 -14.28 12.06
C ALA A 78 26.12 -15.81 11.96
N ALA A 79 25.15 -16.39 11.25
CA ALA A 79 25.21 -17.81 10.89
C ALA A 79 24.32 -18.11 9.67
N ILE A 80 24.76 -17.71 8.47
CA ILE A 80 24.43 -18.45 7.24
C ILE A 80 25.69 -18.48 6.39
N SER A 81 26.42 -19.59 6.53
CA SER A 81 27.54 -20.02 5.69
C SER A 81 27.09 -20.29 4.26
N GLU A 82 27.95 -19.93 3.33
CA GLU A 82 27.89 -20.24 1.91
C GLU A 82 27.74 -21.75 1.67
N GLU A 83 26.64 -22.18 1.05
CA GLU A 83 26.59 -23.48 0.39
C GLU A 83 26.88 -23.32 -1.11
N HIS A 84 28.06 -23.83 -1.44
CA HIS A 84 28.65 -24.12 -2.73
C HIS A 84 27.71 -25.01 -3.58
N TYR A 85 27.18 -24.50 -4.69
CA TYR A 85 26.67 -25.36 -5.76
C TYR A 85 27.83 -25.73 -6.68
N ALA A 86 28.40 -26.92 -6.46
CA ALA A 86 29.41 -27.51 -7.33
C ALA A 86 28.75 -28.40 -8.39
N GLU A 87 29.24 -28.20 -9.60
CA GLU A 87 28.92 -28.81 -10.88
C GLU A 87 29.21 -30.33 -10.90
N GLU A 88 28.24 -31.11 -11.39
CA GLU A 88 28.32 -32.56 -11.53
C GLU A 88 29.22 -32.97 -12.71
N LYS A 89 30.40 -33.53 -12.45
CA LYS A 89 31.20 -34.29 -13.44
C LYS A 89 31.54 -35.69 -12.91
N LYS A 90 31.27 -36.67 -13.77
CA LYS A 90 31.47 -38.12 -13.57
C LYS A 90 32.96 -38.55 -13.61
N PRO A 91 33.28 -39.78 -13.14
CA PRO A 91 34.49 -40.09 -12.39
C PRO A 91 35.54 -40.87 -13.20
N VAL A 92 36.83 -40.73 -12.84
CA VAL A 92 37.89 -41.70 -13.19
C VAL A 92 39.05 -41.63 -12.16
N ASN A 93 39.38 -42.81 -11.61
CA ASN A 93 40.57 -43.26 -10.84
C ASN A 93 40.76 -42.71 -9.41
N GLU A 94 40.56 -43.50 -8.35
CA GLU A 94 41.33 -44.68 -7.88
C GLU A 94 42.79 -44.33 -7.56
N VAL A 95 43.10 -44.27 -6.25
CA VAL A 95 44.31 -44.80 -5.57
C VAL A 95 44.35 -44.28 -4.11
N ASP A 96 44.34 -45.26 -3.20
CA ASP A 96 44.93 -45.38 -1.87
C ASP A 96 44.61 -44.41 -0.70
N GLU A 97 43.90 -45.02 0.27
CA GLU A 97 43.93 -44.85 1.74
C GLU A 97 45.35 -44.72 2.34
N PRO A 98 45.56 -44.15 3.57
CA PRO A 98 44.89 -44.65 4.78
C PRO A 98 44.55 -43.67 5.93
N ASN A 99 43.45 -44.03 6.60
CA ASN A 99 43.25 -44.20 8.05
C ASN A 99 44.04 -43.30 9.05
N VAL A 100 43.33 -42.45 9.78
CA VAL A 100 43.61 -42.13 11.20
C VAL A 100 42.27 -41.91 11.93
N GLU A 101 41.95 -42.84 12.83
CA GLU A 101 40.95 -42.70 13.91
C GLU A 101 41.45 -41.69 14.97
N GLN A 102 40.60 -40.80 15.47
CA GLN A 102 40.67 -40.41 16.88
C GLN A 102 39.34 -39.90 17.46
N GLU A 103 38.82 -40.76 18.33
CA GLU A 103 38.00 -40.63 19.54
C GLU A 103 37.56 -39.26 20.13
N MET A 104 36.27 -39.27 20.51
CA MET A 104 35.67 -38.98 21.84
C MET A 104 35.53 -37.56 22.43
N ALA A 105 34.28 -37.30 22.87
CA ALA A 105 33.80 -36.71 24.15
C ALA A 105 32.68 -35.69 23.89
N GLU A 106 31.39 -35.98 24.13
CA GLU A 106 30.69 -36.09 25.43
C GLU A 106 30.83 -34.82 26.31
N SER A 107 29.74 -34.07 26.48
CA SER A 107 29.30 -33.54 27.79
C SER A 107 28.06 -32.62 27.68
N GLN A 108 26.92 -33.18 28.09
CA GLN A 108 25.97 -32.67 29.10
C GLN A 108 25.41 -31.23 29.04
N THR A 109 24.08 -31.19 28.98
CA THR A 109 23.16 -30.19 29.56
C THR A 109 23.26 -30.13 31.09
N PRO A 110 22.83 -29.02 31.73
CA PRO A 110 21.50 -29.01 32.38
C PRO A 110 20.74 -27.67 32.13
N GLU A 111 19.43 -27.71 31.89
CA GLU A 111 18.37 -27.53 32.90
C GLU A 111 18.48 -26.27 33.78
N GLY A 112 17.38 -25.51 33.81
CA GLY A 112 16.87 -24.97 35.08
C GLY A 112 16.53 -23.49 35.07
N GLY A 113 15.28 -23.19 35.42
CA GLY A 113 14.96 -21.95 36.13
C GLY A 113 13.76 -21.18 35.60
N GLY A 114 12.56 -21.69 35.88
CA GLY A 114 11.37 -20.85 35.88
C GLY A 114 11.35 -19.94 37.10
N VAL A 115 10.84 -18.72 36.93
CA VAL A 115 10.31 -17.89 38.02
C VAL A 115 9.02 -17.25 37.53
N ALA A 116 7.92 -17.69 38.14
CA ALA A 116 6.63 -17.03 38.15
C ALA A 116 6.61 -16.06 39.34
N MET A 117 6.03 -14.86 39.20
CA MET A 117 5.23 -14.13 40.22
C MET A 117 4.87 -12.69 39.77
N PRO A 118 3.93 -11.97 40.41
CA PRO A 118 2.51 -11.97 40.03
C PRO A 118 1.95 -10.54 39.83
N GLY A 119 0.63 -10.44 39.73
CA GLY A 119 -0.11 -9.25 39.35
C GLY A 119 -0.20 -8.10 40.36
N ALA A 120 -0.69 -7.00 39.81
CA ALA A 120 -1.23 -5.78 40.42
C ALA A 120 -1.80 -4.98 39.22
N GLU A 121 -2.88 -4.22 39.25
CA GLU A 121 -3.93 -3.96 40.22
C GLU A 121 -4.96 -3.12 39.44
N ILE A 122 -6.19 -3.17 39.93
CA ILE A 122 -7.39 -2.58 39.33
C ILE A 122 -7.33 -1.06 39.49
N VAL A 123 -7.61 -0.29 38.43
CA VAL A 123 -8.12 1.08 38.59
C VAL A 123 -9.32 1.30 37.66
N ASP A 124 -10.48 1.21 38.30
CA ASP A 124 -11.78 1.67 37.87
C ASP A 124 -11.84 3.20 37.94
N SER A 125 -12.23 3.87 36.86
CA SER A 125 -12.56 5.28 36.91
C SER A 125 -13.64 5.64 35.89
N GLY A 126 -14.84 5.86 36.43
CA GLY A 126 -15.50 7.14 36.19
C GLY A 126 -16.57 7.16 35.13
N ILE A 127 -17.75 6.67 35.54
CA ILE A 127 -19.05 7.04 35.00
C ILE A 127 -19.19 8.57 34.97
N VAL A 128 -19.45 9.15 33.80
CA VAL A 128 -20.16 10.43 33.69
C VAL A 128 -21.44 10.21 32.89
N ASP A 129 -22.52 10.21 33.67
CA ASP A 129 -23.91 10.33 33.27
C ASP A 129 -24.19 11.78 32.91
N SER A 130 -24.65 12.00 31.69
CA SER A 130 -25.30 13.25 31.30
C SER A 130 -26.41 12.94 30.30
N GLY A 131 -27.57 12.60 30.84
CA GLY A 131 -28.69 13.54 30.83
C GLY A 131 -29.30 13.88 29.46
N MET A 132 -30.30 13.08 29.10
CA MET A 132 -31.58 13.47 28.50
C MET A 132 -31.72 14.87 27.89
N ALA A 133 -31.99 14.89 26.57
CA ALA A 133 -32.94 15.85 25.99
C ALA A 133 -33.81 15.10 24.97
N ASP A 134 -35.07 14.87 25.36
CA ASP A 134 -36.16 14.49 24.47
C ASP A 134 -36.40 15.60 23.45
N SER A 135 -36.46 15.21 22.18
CA SER A 135 -37.11 15.99 21.13
C SER A 135 -37.72 15.03 20.12
N GLU A 136 -38.89 14.51 20.50
CA GLU A 136 -39.88 14.08 19.53
C GLU A 136 -40.49 15.32 18.88
N MET A 137 -40.37 15.46 17.56
CA MET A 137 -41.53 15.72 16.69
C MET A 137 -41.18 15.66 15.21
N SER A 138 -41.82 14.68 14.56
CA SER A 138 -42.54 14.77 13.30
C SER A 138 -41.82 15.22 12.02
N ASP A 139 -41.49 14.20 11.23
CA ASP A 139 -42.09 13.91 9.92
C ASP A 139 -42.33 15.11 8.99
N SER A 140 -41.37 15.36 8.12
CA SER A 140 -41.66 15.87 6.79
C SER A 140 -40.75 15.18 5.80
N GLY A 141 -41.33 14.20 5.09
CA GLY A 141 -40.73 13.56 3.93
C GLY A 141 -40.24 14.59 2.91
N VAL A 142 -38.94 14.82 2.91
CA VAL A 142 -38.20 15.32 1.77
C VAL A 142 -37.22 14.20 1.45
N THR A 143 -37.40 13.60 0.29
CA THR A 143 -36.54 12.56 -0.25
C THR A 143 -35.11 13.08 -0.30
N ASP A 144 -34.32 12.72 0.71
CA ASP A 144 -32.87 12.72 0.62
C ASP A 144 -32.52 11.79 -0.54
N SER A 145 -32.09 12.37 -1.66
CA SER A 145 -31.24 11.65 -2.59
C SER A 145 -29.89 11.45 -1.88
N GLN A 146 -29.86 10.58 -0.87
CA GLN A 146 -28.65 9.93 -0.43
C GLN A 146 -28.11 9.20 -1.65
N LEU A 147 -27.22 9.86 -2.40
CA LEU A 147 -26.38 9.17 -3.36
C LEU A 147 -25.65 8.11 -2.56
N SER A 148 -26.05 6.86 -2.76
CA SER A 148 -25.45 5.75 -2.07
C SER A 148 -23.99 5.66 -2.50
N LEU A 149 -23.12 5.11 -1.64
CA LEU A 149 -21.75 4.80 -2.03
C LEU A 149 -21.69 3.98 -3.33
N SER A 150 -22.70 3.14 -3.58
CA SER A 150 -22.85 2.41 -4.85
C SER A 150 -23.08 3.32 -6.06
N ASP A 151 -23.86 4.39 -5.93
CA ASP A 151 -24.11 5.33 -7.03
C ASP A 151 -22.87 6.14 -7.38
N ILE A 152 -22.09 6.54 -6.36
CA ILE A 152 -20.81 7.23 -6.55
C ILE A 152 -19.80 6.30 -7.24
N VAL A 153 -19.69 5.05 -6.77
CA VAL A 153 -18.80 4.06 -7.40
C VAL A 153 -19.23 3.76 -8.83
N SER A 154 -20.54 3.70 -9.12
CA SER A 154 -21.04 3.53 -10.49
C SER A 154 -20.72 4.73 -11.37
N ALA A 155 -20.93 5.95 -10.88
CA ALA A 155 -20.61 7.16 -11.64
C ALA A 155 -19.11 7.27 -11.95
N VAL A 156 -18.24 6.97 -10.97
CA VAL A 156 -16.78 6.92 -11.18
C VAL A 156 -16.44 5.84 -12.21
N LYS A 157 -17.06 4.66 -12.14
CA LYS A 157 -16.86 3.58 -13.10
C LYS A 157 -17.24 4.00 -14.53
N ASP A 158 -18.35 4.68 -14.69
CA ASP A 158 -18.82 5.13 -16.01
C ASP A 158 -17.90 6.21 -16.59
N THR A 159 -17.53 7.22 -15.79
CA THR A 159 -16.56 8.25 -16.19
C THR A 159 -15.20 7.65 -16.55
N VAL A 160 -14.73 6.67 -15.77
CA VAL A 160 -13.46 6.00 -16.04
C VAL A 160 -13.51 5.18 -17.33
N ASN A 161 -14.59 4.43 -17.57
CA ASN A 161 -14.74 3.65 -18.79
C ASN A 161 -14.85 4.55 -20.03
N GLU A 162 -15.58 5.66 -19.93
CA GLU A 162 -15.67 6.67 -20.98
C GLU A 162 -14.30 7.28 -21.28
N THR A 163 -13.55 7.62 -20.23
CA THR A 163 -12.17 8.14 -20.36
C THR A 163 -11.26 7.12 -21.06
N LEU A 164 -11.38 5.84 -20.71
CA LEU A 164 -10.59 4.77 -21.33
C LEU A 164 -10.92 4.59 -22.83
N ASP A 165 -12.19 4.73 -23.19
CA ASP A 165 -12.64 4.64 -24.58
C ASP A 165 -12.23 5.87 -25.41
N VAL A 166 -12.16 7.05 -24.79
CA VAL A 166 -11.58 8.26 -25.42
C VAL A 166 -10.10 8.05 -25.73
N PHE A 167 -9.30 7.58 -24.76
CA PHE A 167 -7.88 7.26 -24.99
C PHE A 167 -7.67 6.19 -26.06
N ARG A 168 -8.57 5.20 -26.14
CA ARG A 168 -8.56 4.19 -27.20
C ARG A 168 -8.81 4.81 -28.58
N LYS A 169 -9.83 5.65 -28.72
CA LYS A 169 -10.16 6.33 -29.99
C LYS A 169 -9.08 7.31 -30.44
N GLU A 170 -8.47 8.03 -29.51
CA GLU A 170 -7.35 8.93 -29.82
C GLU A 170 -6.12 8.16 -30.34
N ARG A 171 -5.87 6.95 -29.83
CA ARG A 171 -4.80 6.06 -30.33
C ARG A 171 -5.03 5.55 -31.75
N GLU A 172 -6.28 5.22 -32.11
CA GLU A 172 -6.62 4.80 -33.48
C GLU A 172 -6.36 5.92 -34.50
N GLN A 173 -6.35 7.18 -34.05
CA GLN A 173 -6.07 8.35 -34.88
C GLN A 173 -4.58 8.77 -34.86
N GLN A 174 -3.80 8.40 -33.84
CA GLN A 174 -2.38 8.73 -33.69
C GLN A 174 -1.40 7.64 -34.16
N SER A 175 -1.86 6.49 -34.66
CA SER A 175 -1.02 5.33 -34.94
C SER A 175 -0.05 5.44 -36.13
N GLU A 176 0.13 6.62 -36.75
CA GLU A 176 1.10 6.78 -37.86
C GLU A 176 2.48 7.31 -37.46
N GLN A 177 2.69 7.84 -36.25
CA GLN A 177 4.02 8.35 -35.85
C GLN A 177 4.22 8.40 -34.32
N LEU A 178 4.43 7.25 -33.68
CA LEU A 178 4.92 7.20 -32.30
C LEU A 178 6.06 6.19 -32.18
N THR A 179 7.19 6.65 -31.61
CA THR A 179 8.34 5.82 -31.30
C THR A 179 7.97 4.74 -30.28
N THR A 180 8.56 3.56 -30.45
CA THR A 180 8.18 2.31 -29.77
C THR A 180 8.22 2.40 -28.24
N ASP A 181 9.09 3.25 -27.69
CA ASP A 181 9.31 3.37 -26.24
C ASP A 181 8.23 4.18 -25.51
N LYS A 182 7.67 5.21 -26.16
CA LYS A 182 6.56 5.97 -25.58
C LYS A 182 5.24 5.20 -25.69
N ALA A 183 5.07 4.46 -26.78
CA ALA A 183 3.92 3.57 -26.98
C ALA A 183 3.89 2.42 -25.97
N SER A 184 5.04 1.86 -25.58
CA SER A 184 5.14 0.80 -24.57
C SER A 184 4.95 1.30 -23.13
N ALA A 185 5.44 2.49 -22.79
CA ALA A 185 5.17 3.11 -21.49
C ALA A 185 3.68 3.46 -21.30
N LEU A 186 3.04 3.98 -22.35
CA LEU A 186 1.59 4.24 -22.36
C LEU A 186 0.79 2.93 -22.20
N SER A 187 1.16 1.86 -22.92
CA SER A 187 0.45 0.58 -22.81
C SER A 187 0.61 -0.06 -21.43
N THR A 188 1.75 0.12 -20.77
CA THR A 188 2.00 -0.30 -19.39
C THR A 188 1.10 0.45 -18.41
N SER A 189 1.06 1.79 -18.50
CA SER A 189 0.23 2.64 -17.65
C SER A 189 -1.27 2.31 -17.80
N GLU A 190 -1.74 2.12 -19.03
CA GLU A 190 -3.11 1.70 -19.32
C GLU A 190 -3.45 0.35 -18.69
N LEU A 191 -2.52 -0.61 -18.72
CA LEU A 191 -2.73 -1.93 -18.13
C LEU A 191 -2.75 -1.87 -16.61
N LEU A 192 -1.87 -1.09 -15.98
CA LEU A 192 -1.91 -0.85 -14.54
C LEU A 192 -3.24 -0.21 -14.12
N PHE A 193 -3.67 0.84 -14.83
CA PHE A 193 -4.94 1.51 -14.57
C PHE A 193 -6.12 0.55 -14.71
N LYS A 194 -6.14 -0.25 -15.78
CA LYS A 194 -7.17 -1.28 -16.01
C LYS A 194 -7.18 -2.34 -14.90
N ALA A 195 -6.01 -2.78 -14.44
CA ALA A 195 -5.90 -3.76 -13.37
C ALA A 195 -6.46 -3.23 -12.03
N ARG A 196 -6.08 -2.01 -11.66
CA ARG A 196 -6.58 -1.33 -10.44
C ARG A 196 -8.08 -1.08 -10.50
N LEU A 197 -8.60 -0.66 -11.66
CA LEU A 197 -10.03 -0.49 -11.88
C LEU A 197 -10.80 -1.81 -11.70
N ALA A 198 -10.30 -2.91 -12.25
CA ALA A 198 -10.90 -4.24 -12.06
C ALA A 198 -10.85 -4.68 -10.59
N TYR A 199 -9.72 -4.44 -9.91
CA TYR A 199 -9.55 -4.73 -8.48
C TYR A 199 -10.59 -3.98 -7.62
N TRP A 200 -10.74 -2.67 -7.82
CA TRP A 200 -11.72 -1.87 -7.08
C TRP A 200 -13.15 -2.29 -7.36
N ASN A 201 -13.44 -2.72 -8.59
CA ASN A 201 -14.75 -3.26 -8.98
C ASN A 201 -15.01 -4.69 -8.47
N ARG A 202 -14.11 -5.27 -7.65
CA ARG A 202 -14.15 -6.66 -7.20
C ARG A 202 -14.15 -7.69 -8.33
N ASP A 203 -13.79 -7.30 -9.55
CA ASP A 203 -13.56 -8.24 -10.65
C ASP A 203 -12.14 -8.80 -10.55
N LEU A 204 -12.00 -9.72 -9.60
CA LEU A 204 -10.69 -10.24 -9.21
C LEU A 204 -10.04 -11.08 -10.31
N LYS A 205 -10.83 -11.70 -11.19
CA LYS A 205 -10.33 -12.49 -12.32
C LYS A 205 -9.73 -11.57 -13.39
N SER A 206 -10.44 -10.50 -13.75
CA SER A 206 -9.92 -9.51 -14.70
C SER A 206 -8.70 -8.80 -14.14
N ALA A 207 -8.70 -8.46 -12.85
CA ALA A 207 -7.53 -7.89 -12.18
C ALA A 207 -6.32 -8.85 -12.22
N GLU A 208 -6.51 -10.13 -11.85
CA GLU A 208 -5.45 -11.15 -11.85
C GLU A 208 -4.79 -11.26 -13.23
N SER A 209 -5.59 -11.47 -14.27
CA SER A 209 -5.06 -11.60 -15.64
C SER A 209 -4.35 -10.34 -16.14
N THR A 210 -4.83 -9.16 -15.75
CA THR A 210 -4.22 -7.89 -16.19
C THR A 210 -2.90 -7.64 -15.45
N TYR A 211 -2.83 -7.90 -14.15
CA TYR A 211 -1.58 -7.80 -13.38
C TYR A 211 -0.52 -8.81 -13.84
N ILE A 212 -0.90 -10.06 -14.12
CA ILE A 212 0.03 -11.06 -14.68
C ILE A 212 0.62 -10.55 -16.00
N LYS A 213 -0.24 -10.06 -16.90
CA LYS A 213 0.22 -9.49 -18.17
C LYS A 213 1.13 -8.28 -17.94
N LEU A 214 0.85 -7.45 -16.94
CA LEU A 214 1.70 -6.32 -16.57
C LEU A 214 3.10 -6.78 -16.14
N THR A 215 3.19 -7.78 -15.27
CA THR A 215 4.46 -8.36 -14.79
C THR A 215 5.28 -9.07 -15.88
N GLU A 216 4.63 -9.52 -16.95
CA GLU A 216 5.31 -10.12 -18.11
C GLU A 216 5.96 -9.08 -19.03
N MET A 217 5.44 -7.85 -19.07
CA MET A 217 5.98 -6.80 -19.94
C MET A 217 6.95 -5.86 -19.22
N VAL A 218 6.73 -5.65 -17.92
CA VAL A 218 7.51 -4.68 -17.13
C VAL A 218 8.01 -5.33 -15.85
N ASP A 219 9.30 -5.15 -15.63
CA ASP A 219 9.99 -5.60 -14.43
C ASP A 219 9.86 -4.55 -13.31
N ASP A 220 8.62 -4.26 -12.90
CA ASP A 220 8.30 -3.28 -11.85
C ASP A 220 7.94 -3.99 -10.54
N PRO A 221 8.65 -3.75 -9.43
CA PRO A 221 8.32 -4.32 -8.13
C PRO A 221 6.89 -3.99 -7.67
N ASN A 222 6.33 -2.84 -8.05
CA ASN A 222 4.98 -2.44 -7.67
C ASN A 222 3.92 -3.36 -8.30
N ALA A 223 4.13 -3.79 -9.54
CA ALA A 223 3.20 -4.69 -10.23
C ALA A 223 3.11 -6.04 -9.49
N TYR A 224 4.25 -6.58 -9.04
CA TYR A 224 4.30 -7.80 -8.21
C TYR A 224 3.67 -7.58 -6.83
N GLY A 225 3.91 -6.43 -6.19
CA GLY A 225 3.29 -6.10 -4.90
C GLY A 225 1.76 -6.01 -4.97
N GLU A 226 1.22 -5.36 -6.00
CA GLU A 226 -0.23 -5.26 -6.22
C GLU A 226 -0.86 -6.63 -6.56
N LEU A 227 -0.17 -7.46 -7.34
CA LEU A 227 -0.57 -8.85 -7.58
C LEU A 227 -0.58 -9.67 -6.28
N GLY A 228 0.40 -9.47 -5.40
CA GLY A 228 0.43 -10.05 -4.06
C GLY A 228 -0.79 -9.65 -3.23
N ASN A 229 -1.12 -8.36 -3.19
CA ASN A 229 -2.32 -7.85 -2.50
C ASN A 229 -3.62 -8.48 -3.03
N LEU A 230 -3.73 -8.62 -4.35
CA LEU A 230 -4.86 -9.32 -4.98
C LEU A 230 -4.95 -10.77 -4.50
N TYR A 231 -3.84 -11.50 -4.49
CA TYR A 231 -3.82 -12.89 -4.02
C TYR A 231 -4.13 -13.05 -2.54
N TYR A 232 -3.62 -12.12 -1.72
CA TYR A 232 -3.91 -12.07 -0.30
C TYR A 232 -5.43 -11.90 -0.07
N MET A 233 -6.06 -10.96 -0.77
CA MET A 233 -7.51 -10.74 -0.69
C MET A 233 -8.33 -11.97 -1.15
N GLN A 234 -7.81 -12.76 -2.09
CA GLN A 234 -8.42 -14.02 -2.54
C GLN A 234 -8.14 -15.21 -1.60
N SER A 235 -7.47 -15.00 -0.46
CA SER A 235 -7.00 -16.06 0.45
C SER A 235 -6.06 -17.08 -0.22
N LYS A 236 -5.37 -16.69 -1.30
CA LYS A 236 -4.38 -17.51 -2.00
C LYS A 236 -2.98 -17.24 -1.42
N TRP A 237 -2.80 -17.51 -0.13
CA TRP A 237 -1.62 -17.11 0.65
C TRP A 237 -0.28 -17.50 0.01
N LYS A 238 -0.17 -18.73 -0.51
CA LYS A 238 1.06 -19.19 -1.18
C LYS A 238 1.42 -18.30 -2.38
N LYS A 239 0.44 -18.03 -3.27
CA LYS A 239 0.66 -17.16 -4.44
C LYS A 239 0.96 -15.72 -4.03
N ALA A 240 0.34 -15.24 -2.96
CA ALA A 240 0.61 -13.91 -2.41
C ALA A 240 2.06 -13.82 -1.93
N GLY A 241 2.52 -14.82 -1.16
CA GLY A 241 3.92 -14.93 -0.72
C GLY A 241 4.90 -14.95 -1.89
N ASP A 242 4.64 -15.77 -2.91
CA ASP A 242 5.48 -15.84 -4.11
C ASP A 242 5.56 -14.48 -4.82
N ALA A 243 4.42 -13.78 -5.00
CA ALA A 243 4.38 -12.47 -5.64
C ALA A 243 5.12 -11.39 -4.82
N TYR A 244 4.92 -11.33 -3.50
CA TYR A 244 5.65 -10.40 -2.64
C TYR A 244 7.16 -10.70 -2.61
N TYR A 245 7.53 -11.98 -2.69
CA TYR A 245 8.94 -12.37 -2.77
C TYR A 245 9.58 -11.85 -4.06
N HIS A 246 8.90 -12.00 -5.20
CA HIS A 246 9.34 -11.41 -6.46
C HIS A 246 9.47 -9.88 -6.37
N ALA A 247 8.49 -9.18 -5.78
CA ALA A 247 8.58 -7.74 -5.56
C ALA A 247 9.82 -7.37 -4.71
N ALA A 248 10.07 -8.09 -3.62
CA ALA A 248 11.22 -7.85 -2.75
C ALA A 248 12.57 -8.09 -3.46
N LEU A 249 12.67 -9.12 -4.31
CA LEU A 249 13.87 -9.36 -5.12
C LEU A 249 14.13 -8.18 -6.07
N LYS A 250 13.09 -7.66 -6.72
CA LYS A 250 13.21 -6.50 -7.61
C LYS A 250 13.58 -5.22 -6.90
N LEU A 251 13.01 -4.98 -5.71
CA LEU A 251 13.41 -3.85 -4.85
C LEU A 251 14.87 -3.97 -4.41
N LYS A 252 15.34 -5.19 -4.12
CA LYS A 252 16.75 -5.44 -3.78
C LYS A 252 17.67 -5.12 -4.96
N GLU A 253 17.30 -5.50 -6.19
CA GLU A 253 18.07 -5.19 -7.41
C GLU A 253 18.26 -3.67 -7.60
N ILE A 254 17.22 -2.88 -7.33
CA ILE A 254 17.27 -1.41 -7.40
C ILE A 254 17.74 -0.73 -6.10
N LYS A 255 18.31 -1.50 -5.15
CA LYS A 255 18.84 -1.04 -3.85
C LYS A 255 17.83 -0.35 -2.92
N GLN A 256 16.53 -0.59 -3.10
CA GLN A 256 15.48 -0.15 -2.18
C GLN A 256 15.28 -1.18 -1.06
N LEU A 257 16.32 -1.35 -0.23
CA LEU A 257 16.40 -2.42 0.75
C LEU A 257 15.32 -2.33 1.83
N ASP A 258 14.95 -1.13 2.27
CA ASP A 258 13.93 -0.93 3.31
C ASP A 258 12.58 -1.50 2.90
N GLN A 259 12.15 -1.22 1.67
CA GLN A 259 10.91 -1.75 1.11
C GLN A 259 10.98 -3.27 0.90
N ALA A 260 12.12 -3.78 0.45
CA ALA A 260 12.34 -5.22 0.30
C ALA A 260 12.22 -5.94 1.66
N TYR A 261 12.84 -5.40 2.72
CA TYR A 261 12.74 -5.97 4.06
C TYR A 261 11.31 -5.91 4.61
N HIS A 262 10.59 -4.82 4.36
CA HIS A 262 9.19 -4.70 4.75
C HIS A 262 8.33 -5.80 4.11
N LEU A 263 8.48 -6.05 2.80
CA LEU A 263 7.76 -7.12 2.11
C LEU A 263 8.13 -8.51 2.64
N LEU A 264 9.41 -8.78 2.89
CA LEU A 264 9.86 -10.06 3.43
C LEU A 264 9.29 -10.37 4.82
N ARG A 265 8.99 -9.34 5.62
CA ARG A 265 8.32 -9.51 6.91
C ARG A 265 6.87 -9.98 6.77
N ILE A 266 6.18 -9.56 5.72
CA ILE A 266 4.77 -9.91 5.45
C ILE A 266 4.62 -11.37 5.00
N ILE A 267 5.67 -11.94 4.41
CA ILE A 267 5.66 -13.31 3.84
C ILE A 267 5.81 -14.40 4.93
N ARG A 268 6.26 -14.04 6.13
CA ARG A 268 6.57 -14.98 7.22
C ARG A 268 5.36 -15.44 8.01
#